data_AF-A0AAW1T213-F1
#
_entry.id   AF-A0AAW1T213-F1
#
_cell.length_a   1.000
_cell.length_b   1.000
_cell.length_c   1.000
_cell.angle_alpha   90.00
_cell.angle_beta   90.00
_cell.angle_gamma   90.00
#
_symmetry.space_group_name_H-M   'P 1'
#
loop_
_entity.id
_entity.type
_entity.pdbx_description
1 polymer ?
#
loop_
_entity_poly.entity_id
_entity_poly.type
_entity_poly.pdbx_seq_one_letter_code
_entity_poly.pdbx_strand_id
1 'polypeptide(L)' 'MEATQRRQSPADTGCSHEKRFVLELEFVQSLASPGYLQWLSQNRYFENSAFLSYLDYLQYWKQPKYSKFLVR' A
#
# COMPACT_ATOMS: atom_id res chain seq x y z
N MET A 1 -20.07 -13.90 37.98
CA MET A 1 -20.32 -14.04 36.53
C MET A 1 -19.58 -12.88 35.88
N GLU A 2 -18.25 -12.92 35.90
CA GLU A 2 -17.34 -13.60 34.97
C GLU A 2 -17.06 -12.76 33.71
N ALA A 3 -15.78 -12.68 33.40
CA ALA A 3 -15.15 -11.81 32.43
C ALA A 3 -15.63 -12.04 30.99
N THR A 4 -15.80 -10.94 30.26
CA THR A 4 -15.51 -10.88 28.82
C THR A 4 -14.62 -9.65 28.63
N GLN A 5 -13.33 -9.82 28.92
CA GLN A 5 -12.30 -10.22 27.95
C GLN A 5 -11.93 -9.06 27.01
N ARG A 6 -10.93 -8.32 27.50
CA ARG A 6 -9.78 -7.72 26.79
C ARG A 6 -10.02 -6.93 25.50
N ARG A 7 -9.72 -5.62 25.64
CA ARG A 7 -8.72 -4.86 24.87
C ARG A 7 -8.35 -5.45 23.49
N GLN A 8 -8.78 -4.75 22.44
CA GLN A 8 -7.85 -4.38 21.38
C GLN A 8 -7.87 -2.85 21.27
N SER A 9 -6.86 -2.25 21.88
CA SER A 9 -6.49 -0.87 21.62
C SER A 9 -6.11 -0.74 20.14
N PRO A 10 -6.51 0.32 19.41
CA PRO A 10 -6.07 0.56 18.02
C PRO A 10 -4.58 0.98 17.92
N ALA A 11 -3.75 0.58 18.88
CA ALA A 11 -2.38 1.04 19.08
C ALA A 11 -1.31 0.01 18.64
N ASP A 12 -1.67 -0.89 17.72
CA ASP A 12 -0.69 -1.68 16.96
C ASP A 12 -0.90 -1.44 15.47
N THR A 13 -0.60 -0.22 15.02
CA THR A 13 -0.02 -0.07 13.68
C THR A 13 1.45 0.24 13.88
N GLY A 14 2.14 -0.68 14.57
CA GLY A 14 3.59 -0.71 14.73
C GLY A 14 4.28 -1.18 13.45
N CYS A 15 3.93 -0.58 12.31
CA CYS A 15 4.73 -0.77 11.11
C CYS A 15 5.82 0.30 11.09
N SER A 16 7.02 -0.09 11.56
CA SER A 16 8.26 0.66 11.37
C SER A 16 8.31 1.25 9.96
N HIS A 17 8.87 2.45 9.78
CA HIS A 17 8.96 3.13 8.48
C HIS A 17 9.52 2.22 7.36
N GLU A 18 10.38 1.27 7.71
CA GLU A 18 10.90 0.23 6.82
C GLU A 18 9.82 -0.71 6.29
N LYS A 19 8.89 -1.19 7.14
CA LYS A 19 7.80 -2.08 6.70
C LYS A 19 6.87 -1.37 5.74
N ARG A 20 6.56 -0.10 6.03
CA ARG A 20 5.73 0.72 5.13
C ARG A 20 6.40 0.90 3.77
N PHE A 21 7.71 1.16 3.76
CA PHE A 21 8.49 1.26 2.53
C PHE A 21 8.50 -0.05 1.73
N VAL A 22 8.68 -1.20 2.38
CA VAL A 22 8.64 -2.51 1.70
C VAL A 22 7.26 -2.78 1.13
N LEU A 23 6.18 -2.52 1.88
CA LEU A 23 4.81 -2.68 1.41
C LEU A 23 4.51 -1.78 0.20
N GLU A 24 4.92 -0.52 0.26
CA GLU A 24 4.81 0.42 -0.86
C GLU A 24 5.58 -0.08 -2.09
N LEU A 25 6.77 -0.64 -1.89
CA LEU A 25 7.59 -1.21 -2.95
C LEU A 25 6.94 -2.46 -3.59
N GLU A 26 6.44 -3.40 -2.78
CA GLU A 26 5.73 -4.59 -3.27
C GLU A 26 4.45 -4.21 -4.02
N PHE A 27 3.75 -3.18 -3.55
CA PHE A 27 2.57 -2.64 -4.20
C PHE A 27 2.92 -2.05 -5.57
N VAL A 28 3.94 -1.18 -5.67
CA VAL A 28 4.38 -0.60 -6.94
C VAL A 28 4.86 -1.68 -7.92
N GLN A 29 5.58 -2.69 -7.43
CA GLN A 29 5.96 -3.84 -8.27
C GLN A 29 4.73 -4.60 -8.78
N SER A 30 3.71 -4.76 -7.95
CA SER A 30 2.45 -5.41 -8.36
C SER A 30 1.69 -4.61 -9.41
N LEU A 31 1.78 -3.27 -9.38
CA LEU A 31 1.21 -2.40 -10.42
C LEU A 31 1.86 -2.61 -11.80
N ALA A 32 3.08 -3.16 -11.87
CA ALA A 32 3.70 -3.53 -13.14
C ALA A 32 3.06 -4.78 -13.79
N SER A 33 2.29 -5.56 -13.03
CA SER A 33 1.59 -6.74 -13.54
C SER A 33 0.22 -6.37 -14.13
N PRO A 34 -0.05 -6.68 -15.42
CA PRO A 34 -1.33 -6.34 -16.05
C PRO A 34 -2.52 -7.03 -15.39
N GLY A 35 -2.34 -8.23 -14.82
CA GLY A 35 -3.40 -8.95 -14.11
C GLY A 35 -3.86 -8.24 -12.83
N TYR A 36 -2.92 -7.60 -12.11
CA TYR A 36 -3.24 -6.84 -10.91
C TYR A 36 -3.97 -5.53 -11.24
N LEU A 37 -3.54 -4.83 -12.30
CA LEU A 37 -4.25 -3.66 -12.82
C LEU A 37 -5.68 -3.99 -13.27
N GLN A 38 -5.87 -5.13 -13.93
CA GLN A 38 -7.19 -5.59 -14.32
C GLN A 38 -8.06 -5.86 -13.08
N TRP A 39 -7.53 -6.54 -12.07
CA TRP A 39 -8.25 -6.76 -10.81
C TRP A 39 -8.60 -5.44 -10.11
N LEU A 40 -7.68 -4.48 -10.05
CA LEU A 40 -7.94 -3.14 -9.47
C LEU A 40 -9.08 -2.42 -10.21
N SER A 41 -9.11 -2.53 -11.53
CA SER A 41 -10.18 -1.96 -12.36
C SER A 41 -11.53 -2.62 -12.08
N GLN A 42 -11.58 -3.95 -11.96
CA GLN A 42 -12.81 -4.68 -11.69
C GLN A 42 -13.39 -4.36 -10.30
N ASN A 43 -12.53 -4.08 -9.32
CA ASN A 43 -12.93 -3.72 -7.96
C ASN A 43 -13.25 -2.23 -7.78
N ARG A 44 -13.27 -1.44 -8.86
CA ARG A 44 -13.67 -0.01 -8.83
C ARG A 44 -12.77 0.86 -7.96
N TYR A 45 -11.51 0.48 -7.74
CA TYR A 45 -10.56 1.27 -6.94
C TYR A 45 -10.22 2.63 -7.58
N PHE A 46 -10.28 2.73 -8.92
CA PHE A 46 -10.03 3.97 -9.64
C PHE A 46 -11.14 5.02 -9.48
N GLU A 47 -12.33 4.63 -8.99
CA GLU A 47 -13.42 5.56 -8.68
C GLU A 47 -13.25 6.23 -7.30
N ASN A 48 -12.35 5.70 -6.46
CA ASN A 48 -12.08 6.26 -5.15
C ASN A 48 -10.97 7.31 -5.21
N SER A 49 -11.32 8.56 -4.90
CA SER A 49 -10.38 9.69 -4.86
C SER A 49 -9.24 9.49 -3.85
N ALA A 50 -9.47 8.79 -2.73
CA ALA A 50 -8.41 8.48 -1.78
C ALA A 50 -7.34 7.55 -2.38
N PHE A 51 -7.74 6.61 -3.23
CA PHE A 51 -6.82 5.72 -3.93
C PHE A 51 -6.02 6.48 -5.00
N LEU A 52 -6.67 7.40 -5.73
CA LEU A 52 -5.98 8.27 -6.69
C LEU A 52 -4.94 9.16 -6.00
N SER A 53 -5.26 9.75 -4.84
CA SER A 53 -4.29 10.50 -4.04
C SER A 53 -3.13 9.63 -3.56
N TYR A 54 -3.36 8.35 -3.29
CA TYR A 54 -2.30 7.41 -2.93
C TYR A 54 -1.41 7.05 -4.13
N LEU A 55 -1.97 6.88 -5.33
CA LEU A 55 -1.19 6.74 -6.56
C LEU A 55 -0.34 7.99 -6.84
N ASP A 56 -0.88 9.18 -6.56
CA ASP A 56 -0.14 10.43 -6.68
C ASP A 56 1.03 10.47 -5.70
N TYR A 57 0.80 10.07 -4.45
CA TYR A 57 1.87 9.91 -3.46
C TYR A 57 2.96 8.96 -3.98
N LEU A 58 2.60 7.78 -4.51
CA LEU A 58 3.58 6.82 -5.07
C LEU A 58 4.40 7.37 -6.26
N GLN A 59 4.06 8.52 -6.83
CA GLN A 59 4.92 9.16 -7.84
C GLN A 59 6.30 9.55 -7.29
N TYR A 60 6.52 9.62 -5.97
CA TYR A 60 7.86 9.83 -5.42
C TYR A 60 8.86 8.75 -5.86
N TRP A 61 8.39 7.53 -6.17
CA TRP A 61 9.21 6.44 -6.66
C TRP A 61 9.83 6.73 -8.04
N LYS A 62 9.26 7.65 -8.82
CA LYS A 62 9.82 8.11 -10.11
C LYS A 62 11.13 8.88 -9.94
N GLN A 63 11.44 9.39 -8.75
CA GLN A 63 12.70 10.09 -8.52
C GLN A 63 13.87 9.10 -8.67
N PRO A 64 15.00 9.52 -9.27
CA PRO A 64 16.15 8.64 -9.56
C PRO A 64 16.73 7.99 -8.29
N LYS A 65 16.53 8.63 -7.12
CA LYS A 65 16.93 8.10 -5.82
C LYS A 65 16.22 6.80 -5.44
N TYR A 66 14.96 6.64 -5.85
CA TYR A 66 14.09 5.51 -5.47
C TYR A 66 13.82 4.56 -6.63
N SER A 67 13.88 5.04 -7.87
CA SER A 67 13.67 4.24 -9.09
C SER A 67 14.63 3.04 -9.19
N LYS A 68 15.82 3.12 -8.58
CA LYS A 68 16.77 1.99 -8.46
C LYS A 68 16.21 0.75 -7.78
N PHE A 69 15.16 0.88 -6.97
CA PHE A 69 14.52 -0.24 -6.27
C PHE A 69 13.35 -0.86 -7.07
N LEU A 70 12.89 -0.20 -8.14
CA LEU A 70 11.77 -0.67 -8.98
C LEU A 70 12.23 -1.59 -10.12
N VAL A 71 13.53 -1.66 -10.37
CA VAL A 71 14.11 -2.51 -11.42
C VAL A 71 14.07 -3.96 -10.97
N ARG A 72 13.39 -4.80 -11.77
CA ARG A 72 13.53 -6.25 -11.78
C ARG A 72 14.37 -6.66 -12.99
#